data_AF-A0A399UED5-F1
#
_entry.id   AF-A0A399UED5-F1
#
_cell.length_a   1.000
_cell.length_b   1.000
_cell.length_c   1.000
_cell.angle_alpha   90.00
_cell.angle_beta   90.00
_cell.angle_gamma   90.00
#
_symmetry.space_group_name_H-M   'P 1'
#
loop_
_entity.id
_entity.type
_entity.pdbx_description
1 polymer ?
#
loop_
_entity_poly.entity_id
_entity_poly.type
_entity_poly.pdbx_seq_one_letter_code
_entity_poly.pdbx_strand_id
1 'polypeptide(L)'
;MTRLNSAKRRALLPFAAGLAAMLAPQIATAGPGASHTYRLRATVPVACWVRPDKTVMAEAGGAGSVVEACNSPGGFTVSAQYRPLAATEKVRMVYGDRSLDLAKGGILELRRSSIATIRAVDYRFDDVELEQPLILSLTIQPI
;
A
#
# COMPACT_ATOMS: atom_id res chain seq x y z
N MET A 1 51.98 88.32 28.35
CA MET A 1 53.04 87.68 27.54
C MET A 1 52.44 86.49 26.81
N THR A 2 52.23 86.66 25.51
CA THR A 2 51.57 85.71 24.61
C THR A 2 52.64 84.85 23.95
N ARG A 3 52.46 83.52 23.90
CA ARG A 3 53.19 82.66 22.95
C ARG A 3 52.21 81.70 22.29
N LEU A 4 51.96 81.93 21.00
CA LEU A 4 51.46 80.93 20.07
C LEU A 4 52.54 79.86 19.87
N ASN A 5 52.13 78.59 19.83
CA ASN A 5 52.91 77.55 19.18
C ASN A 5 52.05 76.86 18.11
N SER A 6 52.63 76.80 16.91
CA SER A 6 52.06 76.31 15.68
C SER A 6 52.35 74.82 15.46
N ALA A 7 51.32 74.13 14.93
CA ALA A 7 51.33 72.97 14.05
C ALA A 7 52.12 71.69 14.42
N LYS A 8 51.43 70.54 14.34
CA LYS A 8 51.71 69.51 13.33
C LYS A 8 50.64 68.42 13.33
N ARG A 9 49.95 68.28 12.19
CA ARG A 9 49.14 67.12 11.82
C ARG A 9 50.04 65.87 11.82
N ARG A 10 49.67 64.85 12.57
CA ARG A 10 50.15 63.47 12.38
C ARG A 10 48.95 62.57 12.20
N ALA A 11 48.91 61.95 11.02
CA ALA A 11 47.95 60.94 10.60
C ALA A 11 48.04 59.69 11.48
N LEU A 12 46.93 58.97 11.63
CA LEU A 12 46.84 57.53 11.92
C LEU A 12 45.38 57.06 11.68
N LEU A 13 45.12 56.53 10.49
CA LEU A 13 44.09 55.51 10.19
C LEU A 13 44.87 54.18 10.01
N PRO A 14 44.30 52.96 10.12
CA PRO A 14 43.02 52.50 10.69
C PRO A 14 43.16 51.23 11.60
N PHE A 15 42.35 51.10 12.65
CA PHE A 15 42.15 49.82 13.38
C PHE A 15 40.73 49.32 13.09
N ALA A 16 40.51 48.68 11.93
CA ALA A 16 39.17 48.17 11.58
C ALA A 16 39.19 46.91 10.69
N ALA A 17 40.25 46.09 10.75
CA ALA A 17 40.35 44.89 9.90
C ALA A 17 40.33 43.55 10.67
N GLY A 18 40.24 43.56 12.00
CA GLY A 18 40.38 42.32 12.80
C GLY A 18 39.09 41.56 13.10
N LEU A 19 37.92 42.22 13.09
CA LEU A 19 36.71 41.65 13.71
C LEU A 19 35.73 40.99 12.72
N ALA A 20 35.95 41.10 11.40
CA ALA A 20 35.06 40.50 10.40
C ALA A 20 35.37 39.02 10.10
N ALA A 21 36.53 38.49 10.52
CA ALA A 21 36.95 37.12 10.20
C ALA A 21 36.33 36.04 11.12
N MET A 22 35.73 36.41 12.26
CA MET A 22 35.17 35.45 13.21
C MET A 22 33.70 35.08 12.96
N LEU A 23 33.06 35.65 11.93
CA LEU A 23 31.67 35.37 11.55
C LEU A 23 31.54 34.58 10.23
N ALA A 24 32.66 34.12 9.66
CA ALA A 24 32.60 33.27 8.49
C ALA A 24 32.07 31.88 8.88
N PRO A 25 31.00 31.37 8.24
CA PRO A 25 30.51 30.03 8.50
C PRO A 25 31.61 29.02 8.20
N GLN A 26 32.05 28.29 9.22
CA GLN A 26 33.06 27.24 9.07
C GLN A 26 32.39 26.03 8.44
N ILE A 27 32.87 25.60 7.28
CA ILE A 27 32.43 24.35 6.65
C ILE A 27 33.03 23.21 7.45
N ALA A 28 32.19 22.49 8.21
CA ALA A 28 32.62 21.30 8.94
C ALA A 28 32.92 20.17 7.93
N THR A 29 34.20 19.91 7.70
CA THR A 29 34.66 18.78 6.89
C THR A 29 34.79 17.54 7.77
N ALA A 30 34.11 16.45 7.42
CA ALA A 30 34.26 15.17 8.12
C ALA A 30 35.71 14.68 8.01
N GLY A 31 36.38 14.50 9.16
CA GLY A 31 37.76 14.06 9.22
C GLY A 31 37.94 12.58 8.81
N PRO A 32 39.18 12.11 8.56
CA PRO A 32 39.48 10.75 8.08
C PRO A 32 39.00 9.60 8.99
N GLY A 33 38.56 9.90 10.22
CA GLY A 33 37.99 8.94 11.18
C GLY A 33 36.51 9.19 11.51
N ALA A 34 35.82 10.05 10.76
CA ALA A 34 34.40 10.32 10.95
C ALA A 34 33.57 9.12 10.47
N SER A 35 33.05 8.35 11.44
CA SER A 35 32.06 7.30 11.18
C SER A 35 30.67 7.86 11.43
N HIS A 36 29.79 7.77 10.43
CA HIS A 36 28.38 8.11 10.55
C HIS A 36 27.54 6.85 10.38
N THR A 37 26.74 6.53 11.39
CA THR A 37 25.81 5.41 11.34
C THR A 37 24.43 5.93 10.93
N TYR A 38 23.90 5.40 9.83
CA TYR A 38 22.53 5.67 9.40
C TYR A 38 21.67 4.43 9.59
N ARG A 39 20.45 4.61 10.09
CA ARG A 39 19.46 3.54 10.17
C ARG A 39 18.47 3.68 9.02
N LEU A 40 18.51 2.75 8.09
CA LEU A 40 17.51 2.65 7.02
C LEU A 40 16.31 1.83 7.51
N ARG A 41 15.10 2.30 7.22
CA ARG A 41 13.85 1.55 7.45
C ARG A 41 13.00 1.61 6.19
N ALA A 42 12.52 0.44 5.77
CA ALA A 42 11.49 0.32 4.75
C ALA A 42 10.27 -0.37 5.37
N THR A 43 9.07 0.05 4.95
CA THR A 43 7.81 -0.58 5.33
C THR A 43 7.09 -0.99 4.06
N VAL A 44 6.76 -2.27 3.95
CA VAL A 44 5.94 -2.79 2.85
C VAL A 44 4.49 -2.81 3.33
N PRO A 45 3.58 -2.02 2.72
CA PRO A 45 2.17 -2.08 3.07
C PRO A 45 1.56 -3.41 2.62
N VAL A 46 0.53 -3.85 3.33
CA VAL A 46 -0.28 -4.98 2.88
C VAL A 46 -1.10 -4.55 1.67
N ALA A 47 -1.05 -5.34 0.61
CA ALA A 47 -1.77 -5.16 -0.63
C ALA A 47 -2.42 -6.49 -1.02
N CYS A 48 -3.74 -6.47 -1.16
CA CYS A 48 -4.53 -7.63 -1.53
C CYS A 48 -5.54 -7.23 -2.61
N TRP A 49 -5.66 -8.05 -3.64
CA TRP A 49 -6.60 -7.83 -4.74
C TRP A 49 -7.07 -9.17 -5.30
N VAL A 50 -8.29 -9.14 -5.83
CA VAL A 50 -8.91 -10.27 -6.50
C VAL A 50 -9.43 -9.76 -7.84
N ARG A 51 -9.10 -10.48 -8.91
CA ARG A 51 -9.48 -10.07 -10.26
C ARG A 51 -9.98 -11.28 -11.04
N PRO A 52 -11.29 -11.37 -11.32
CA PRO A 52 -11.80 -12.35 -12.26
C PRO A 52 -11.38 -11.99 -13.69
N ASP A 53 -11.22 -12.99 -14.54
CA ASP A 53 -10.91 -12.83 -15.97
C ASP A 53 -12.06 -12.19 -16.76
N LYS A 54 -13.30 -12.38 -16.28
CA LYS A 54 -14.53 -11.80 -16.80
C LYS A 54 -15.54 -11.55 -15.68
N THR A 55 -16.69 -10.97 -16.00
CA THR A 55 -17.80 -10.85 -15.05
C THR A 55 -18.21 -12.23 -14.53
N VAL A 56 -18.26 -12.39 -13.20
CA VAL A 56 -18.67 -13.65 -12.57
C VAL A 56 -20.19 -13.69 -12.53
N MET A 57 -20.78 -14.28 -13.56
CA MET A 57 -22.23 -14.44 -13.70
C MET A 57 -22.60 -15.89 -13.40
N ALA A 58 -23.59 -16.09 -12.53
CA ALA A 58 -24.07 -17.42 -12.19
C ALA A 58 -25.03 -17.92 -13.28
N GLU A 59 -24.47 -18.68 -14.21
CA GLU A 59 -25.17 -19.30 -15.33
C GLU A 59 -24.86 -20.79 -15.34
N ALA A 60 -25.79 -21.63 -15.79
CA ALA A 60 -25.57 -23.07 -15.87
C ALA A 60 -24.35 -23.39 -16.75
N GLY A 61 -23.34 -24.05 -16.19
CA GLY A 61 -22.07 -24.34 -16.89
C GLY A 61 -21.14 -23.14 -17.04
N GLY A 62 -21.50 -21.97 -16.52
CA GLY A 62 -20.66 -20.78 -16.52
C GLY A 62 -19.38 -21.06 -15.74
N ALA A 63 -18.22 -20.82 -16.36
CA ALA A 63 -16.91 -21.11 -15.78
C ALA A 63 -15.89 -20.04 -16.16
N GLY A 64 -14.83 -19.89 -15.38
CA GLY A 64 -13.75 -18.93 -15.62
C GLY A 64 -12.62 -19.08 -14.61
N SER A 65 -11.76 -18.06 -14.52
CA SER A 65 -10.63 -18.05 -13.60
C SER A 65 -10.48 -16.73 -12.88
N VAL A 66 -10.05 -16.79 -11.62
CA VAL A 66 -9.85 -15.62 -10.76
C VAL A 66 -8.41 -15.60 -10.29
N VAL A 67 -7.74 -14.46 -10.45
CA VAL A 67 -6.43 -14.26 -9.84
C VAL A 67 -6.62 -13.66 -8.45
N GLU A 68 -6.14 -14.39 -7.46
CA GLU A 68 -6.07 -13.97 -6.05
C GLU A 68 -4.62 -13.60 -5.73
N ALA A 69 -4.42 -12.43 -5.14
CA ALA A 69 -3.08 -11.99 -4.73
C ALA A 69 -3.16 -11.24 -3.41
N CYS A 70 -2.36 -11.64 -2.43
CA CYS A 70 -2.26 -10.92 -1.16
C CYS A 70 -0.90 -11.21 -0.51
N ASN A 71 -0.23 -10.16 -0.03
CA ASN A 71 1.06 -10.25 0.65
C ASN A 71 0.94 -10.26 2.19
N SER A 72 -0.27 -10.40 2.75
CA SER A 72 -0.46 -10.48 4.20
C SER A 72 0.16 -11.79 4.74
N PRO A 73 1.07 -11.72 5.74
CA PRO A 73 1.67 -12.91 6.35
C PRO A 73 0.64 -13.79 7.07
N GLY A 74 -0.45 -13.21 7.60
CA GLY A 74 -1.56 -13.93 8.23
C GLY A 74 -2.48 -14.64 7.24
N GLY A 75 -2.27 -14.44 5.94
CA GLY A 75 -3.15 -14.91 4.89
C GLY A 75 -4.33 -13.98 4.63
N PHE A 76 -5.37 -14.52 4.03
CA PHE A 76 -6.52 -13.75 3.55
C PHE A 76 -7.76 -14.61 3.35
N THR A 77 -8.90 -13.95 3.26
CA THR A 77 -10.19 -14.54 2.93
C THR A 77 -10.69 -13.95 1.61
N VAL A 78 -11.25 -14.80 0.75
CA VAL A 78 -11.97 -14.40 -0.46
C VAL A 78 -13.45 -14.69 -0.28
N SER A 79 -14.27 -13.68 -0.53
CA SER A 79 -15.73 -13.75 -0.36
C SER A 79 -16.44 -13.25 -1.60
N ALA A 80 -17.57 -13.87 -1.92
CA ALA A 80 -18.51 -13.39 -2.92
C ALA A 80 -19.63 -12.58 -2.26
N GLN A 81 -20.03 -11.50 -2.91
CA GLN A 81 -21.20 -10.69 -2.59
C GLN A 81 -22.12 -10.64 -3.81
N TYR A 82 -23.42 -10.81 -3.59
CA TYR A 82 -24.43 -10.89 -4.62
C TYR A 82 -25.79 -10.48 -4.04
N ARG A 83 -26.81 -10.28 -4.89
CA ARG A 83 -28.16 -10.01 -4.37
C ARG A 83 -28.64 -11.21 -3.53
N PRO A 84 -29.43 -10.99 -2.46
CA PRO A 84 -30.08 -12.09 -1.77
C PRO A 84 -30.87 -12.99 -2.74
N LEU A 85 -30.85 -14.30 -2.45
CA LEU A 85 -31.56 -15.30 -3.25
C LEU A 85 -33.00 -15.45 -2.74
N ALA A 86 -33.95 -15.62 -3.65
CA ALA A 86 -35.31 -15.98 -3.26
C ALA A 86 -35.35 -17.39 -2.64
N ALA A 87 -36.46 -17.73 -1.98
CA ALA A 87 -36.62 -19.04 -1.34
C ALA A 87 -36.48 -20.21 -2.34
N THR A 88 -36.97 -20.01 -3.56
CA THR A 88 -36.96 -20.92 -4.71
C THR A 88 -35.62 -20.99 -5.43
N GLU A 89 -34.76 -19.97 -5.31
CA GLU A 89 -33.51 -19.89 -6.07
C GLU A 89 -32.38 -20.70 -5.45
N LYS A 90 -31.61 -21.42 -6.25
CA LYS A 90 -30.48 -22.22 -5.78
C LYS A 90 -29.33 -22.11 -6.75
N VAL A 91 -28.13 -21.94 -6.21
CA VAL A 91 -26.91 -21.91 -7.01
C VAL A 91 -25.82 -22.71 -6.30
N ARG A 92 -25.21 -23.63 -7.02
CA ARG A 92 -23.99 -24.34 -6.62
C ARG A 92 -22.82 -23.87 -7.46
N MET A 93 -21.79 -23.41 -6.76
CA MET A 93 -20.54 -22.94 -7.34
C MET A 93 -19.39 -23.84 -6.89
N VAL A 94 -18.52 -24.18 -7.82
CA VAL A 94 -17.19 -24.71 -7.52
C VAL A 94 -16.19 -23.56 -7.63
N TYR A 95 -15.37 -23.37 -6.60
CA TYR A 95 -14.33 -22.35 -6.55
C TYR A 95 -13.02 -23.00 -6.08
N GLY A 96 -12.10 -23.20 -7.03
CA GLY A 96 -10.93 -24.05 -6.87
C GLY A 96 -11.33 -25.50 -6.61
N ASP A 97 -11.02 -25.96 -5.40
CA ASP A 97 -11.27 -27.32 -4.91
C ASP A 97 -12.55 -27.42 -4.05
N ARG A 98 -13.28 -26.31 -3.87
CA ARG A 98 -14.44 -26.26 -2.98
C ARG A 98 -15.75 -26.20 -3.76
N SER A 99 -16.68 -27.09 -3.44
CA SER A 99 -18.08 -26.99 -3.87
C SER A 99 -18.89 -26.28 -2.78
N LEU A 100 -19.63 -25.24 -3.17
CA LEU A 100 -20.30 -24.32 -2.28
C LEU A 100 -21.72 -24.05 -2.79
N ASP A 101 -22.71 -24.19 -1.92
CA ASP A 101 -24.06 -23.70 -2.19
C ASP A 101 -24.13 -22.22 -1.75
N LEU A 102 -24.58 -21.35 -2.64
CA LEU A 102 -24.68 -19.92 -2.34
C LEU A 102 -25.68 -19.69 -1.21
N ALA A 103 -25.23 -18.98 -0.17
CA ALA A 103 -26.07 -18.59 0.95
C ALA A 103 -27.18 -17.64 0.49
N LYS A 104 -28.39 -17.79 1.05
CA LYS A 104 -29.55 -16.94 0.72
C LYS A 104 -29.31 -15.45 1.02
N GLY A 105 -28.44 -15.15 1.99
CA GLY A 105 -28.17 -13.79 2.47
C GLY A 105 -27.34 -12.90 1.54
N GLY A 106 -26.85 -13.40 0.39
CA GLY A 106 -26.12 -12.56 -0.57
C GLY A 106 -24.62 -12.40 -0.27
N ILE A 107 -24.07 -13.13 0.70
CA ILE A 107 -22.63 -13.14 0.99
C ILE A 107 -22.17 -14.55 1.36
N LEU A 108 -21.00 -14.94 0.87
CA LEU A 108 -20.41 -16.24 1.17
C LEU A 108 -18.88 -16.17 1.15
N GLU A 109 -18.24 -16.75 2.17
CA GLU A 109 -16.80 -17.03 2.13
C GLU A 109 -16.53 -18.15 1.13
N LEU A 110 -15.78 -17.85 0.07
CA LEU A 110 -15.41 -18.84 -0.94
C LEU A 110 -14.21 -19.65 -0.50
N ARG A 111 -13.20 -18.97 0.05
CA ARG A 111 -11.91 -19.57 0.40
C ARG A 111 -11.20 -18.75 1.46
N ARG A 112 -10.38 -19.46 2.24
CA ARG A 112 -9.40 -18.88 3.17
C ARG A 112 -8.02 -19.44 2.87
N SER A 113 -7.01 -18.55 2.80
CA SER A 113 -5.60 -18.89 2.73
C SER A 113 -4.93 -18.46 4.03
N SER A 114 -3.99 -19.26 4.55
CA SER A 114 -3.16 -18.92 5.71
C SER A 114 -1.77 -18.40 5.32
N ILE A 115 -1.51 -18.22 4.03
CA ILE A 115 -0.22 -17.77 3.49
C ILE A 115 -0.37 -16.61 2.52
N ALA A 116 0.66 -15.77 2.46
CA ALA A 116 0.86 -14.81 1.39
C ALA A 116 1.12 -15.55 0.07
N THR A 117 0.32 -15.28 -0.96
CA THR A 117 0.40 -16.03 -2.23
C THR A 117 -0.25 -15.23 -3.36
N ILE A 118 0.16 -15.57 -4.58
CA ILE A 118 -0.49 -15.17 -5.83
C ILE A 118 -0.84 -16.45 -6.58
N ARG A 119 -2.09 -16.59 -7.00
CA ARG A 119 -2.55 -17.79 -7.72
C ARG A 119 -3.76 -17.50 -8.60
N ALA A 120 -3.91 -18.32 -9.64
CA ALA A 120 -5.16 -18.45 -10.36
C ALA A 120 -6.02 -19.54 -9.70
N VAL A 121 -7.32 -19.28 -9.61
CA VAL A 121 -8.32 -20.18 -9.05
C VAL A 121 -9.47 -20.27 -10.04
N ASP A 122 -9.69 -21.46 -10.57
CA ASP A 122 -10.79 -21.68 -11.49
C ASP A 122 -12.13 -21.75 -10.75
N TYR A 123 -13.18 -21.33 -11.41
CA TYR A 123 -14.54 -21.46 -10.91
C TYR A 123 -15.47 -21.99 -11.97
N ARG A 124 -16.56 -22.63 -11.52
CA ARG A 124 -17.70 -22.98 -12.36
C ARG A 124 -19.00 -23.04 -11.58
N PHE A 125 -20.12 -22.95 -12.28
CA PHE A 125 -21.46 -23.12 -11.72
C PHE A 125 -22.08 -24.42 -12.23
N ASP A 126 -22.36 -25.34 -11.30
CA ASP A 126 -22.79 -26.71 -11.62
C ASP A 126 -24.33 -26.84 -11.60
N ASP A 127 -25.01 -26.19 -10.66
CA ASP A 127 -26.47 -26.24 -10.47
C ASP A 127 -26.99 -24.81 -10.30
N VAL A 128 -27.84 -24.34 -11.21
CA VAL A 128 -28.30 -22.94 -11.25
C VAL A 128 -29.79 -22.88 -11.54
N GLU A 129 -30.57 -22.59 -10.49
CA GLU A 129 -32.00 -22.33 -10.52
C GLU A 129 -32.20 -20.88 -10.09
N LEU A 130 -32.35 -19.97 -11.06
CA LEU A 130 -32.47 -18.53 -10.83
C LEU A 130 -33.69 -17.98 -11.56
N GLU A 131 -34.45 -17.14 -10.85
CA GLU A 131 -35.59 -16.42 -11.44
C GLU A 131 -35.13 -15.10 -12.08
N GLN A 132 -34.00 -14.56 -11.61
CA GLN A 132 -33.39 -13.34 -12.13
C GLN A 132 -31.88 -13.52 -12.29
N PRO A 133 -31.21 -12.77 -13.18
CA PRO A 133 -29.75 -12.82 -13.31
C PRO A 133 -29.04 -12.57 -11.96
N LEU A 134 -27.91 -13.25 -11.78
CA LEU A 134 -27.11 -13.15 -10.56
C LEU A 134 -25.64 -12.91 -10.94
N ILE A 135 -25.12 -11.76 -10.51
CA ILE A 135 -23.71 -11.39 -10.67
C ILE A 135 -23.07 -11.43 -9.29
N LEU A 136 -21.87 -12.02 -9.22
CA LEU A 136 -21.06 -12.08 -8.01
C LEU A 136 -19.96 -11.03 -8.09
N SER A 137 -19.89 -10.18 -7.08
CA SER A 137 -18.75 -9.31 -6.81
C SER A 137 -17.80 -10.04 -5.86
N LEU A 138 -16.53 -10.18 -6.26
CA LEU A 138 -15.52 -10.84 -5.44
C LEU A 138 -14.74 -9.81 -4.63
N THR A 139 -14.51 -10.13 -3.36
CA THR A 139 -13.72 -9.32 -2.43
C THR A 139 -12.66 -10.18 -1.77
N ILE A 140 -11.53 -9.56 -1.43
CA ILE A 140 -10.44 -10.19 -0.71
C ILE A 140 -10.06 -9.32 0.48
N GLN A 141 -9.82 -9.95 1.63
CA GLN A 141 -9.50 -9.23 2.85
C GLN A 141 -8.38 -9.94 3.61
N PRO A 142 -7.33 -9.23 4.04
CA PRO A 142 -6.26 -9.82 4.85
C PRO A 142 -6.81 -10.26 6.21
N ILE A 143 -6.17 -11.28 6.77
CA ILE A 143 -6.39 -11.78 8.14
C ILE A 143 -5.35 -11.15 9.07
#